data_AF-X0QAC2-F1
#
_entry.id   AF-X0QAC2-F1
#
_cell.length_a   1.000
_cell.length_b   1.000
_cell.length_c   1.000
_cell.angle_alpha   90.00
_cell.angle_beta   90.00
_cell.angle_gamma   90.00
#
_symmetry.space_group_name_H-M   'P 1'
#
loop_
_entity.id
_entity.type
_entity.pdbx_description
1 polymer ?
#
loop_
_entity_poly.entity_id
_entity_poly.type
_entity_poly.pdbx_seq_one_letter_code
_entity_poly.pdbx_strand_id
1 'polypeptide(L)'
;MLKVPRTTVYGLLHKRVDIAPVTQEILVADPRAPVPTSRTCPTCGHEPTTRAEAAHQRADLAVIWLHPDPDHRGTLIGRQHCRHCEPGQPAFDLGCSVCGDGPIHADHFAELAEDGDLAKPVQRWLTTAGWTITPDLLCPDHA
;
A
#
# COMPACT_ATOMS: atom_id res chain seq x y z
N MET A 1 15.79 -23.59 -2.24
CA MET A 1 16.51 -22.43 -2.80
C MET A 1 16.14 -22.27 -4.27
N LEU A 2 15.21 -21.38 -4.59
CA LEU A 2 14.89 -21.03 -5.98
C LEU A 2 15.01 -19.52 -6.14
N LYS A 3 16.15 -19.10 -6.70
CA LYS A 3 16.38 -17.75 -7.22
C LYS A 3 15.61 -17.62 -8.53
N VAL A 4 14.63 -16.73 -8.59
CA VAL A 4 14.02 -16.33 -9.86
C VAL A 4 14.19 -14.82 -10.02
N PRO A 5 14.90 -14.35 -11.06
CA PRO A 5 15.01 -12.93 -11.33
C PRO A 5 13.69 -12.39 -11.89
N ARG A 6 13.20 -11.26 -11.36
CA ARG A 6 12.02 -10.54 -11.90
C ARG A 6 12.42 -9.89 -13.24
N THR A 7 12.21 -10.61 -14.34
CA THR A 7 12.34 -10.05 -15.68
C THR A 7 11.08 -9.27 -16.04
N THR A 8 11.31 -8.02 -16.40
CA THR A 8 10.42 -7.06 -17.05
C THR A 8 9.42 -7.68 -18.03
N VAL A 9 8.13 -7.53 -17.77
CA VAL A 9 7.09 -7.69 -18.80
C VAL A 9 6.34 -6.36 -18.92
N TYR A 10 6.91 -5.46 -19.73
CA TYR A 10 6.12 -4.40 -20.36
C TYR A 10 5.29 -5.05 -21.47
N GLY A 11 4.01 -5.27 -21.21
CA GLY A 11 3.01 -5.52 -22.23
C GLY A 11 2.79 -4.26 -23.05
N LEU A 12 3.56 -4.13 -24.12
CA LEU A 12 3.35 -3.17 -25.20
C LEU A 12 1.99 -3.46 -25.86
N LEU A 13 0.98 -2.66 -25.58
CA LEU A 13 -0.29 -2.66 -26.33
C LEU A 13 -0.47 -1.31 -27.00
N HIS A 14 -0.11 -1.28 -28.28
CA HIS A 14 -0.41 -0.21 -29.22
C HIS A 14 -1.93 0.01 -29.28
N LYS A 15 -2.38 1.26 -29.06
CA LYS A 15 -3.66 1.73 -29.57
C LYS A 15 -3.50 3.16 -30.09
N ARG A 16 -3.76 3.32 -31.38
CA ARG A 16 -3.75 4.60 -32.11
C ARG A 16 -4.74 5.57 -31.46
N VAL A 17 -4.35 6.84 -31.34
CA VAL A 17 -5.28 7.94 -31.03
C VAL A 17 -5.13 8.97 -32.14
N ASP A 18 -6.15 9.02 -33.00
CA ASP A 18 -6.41 10.12 -33.90
C ASP A 18 -6.63 11.40 -33.07
N ILE A 19 -5.92 12.46 -33.48
CA ILE A 19 -5.97 13.78 -32.86
C ILE A 19 -7.23 14.50 -33.35
N ALA A 20 -8.10 14.90 -32.43
CA ALA A 20 -9.10 15.93 -32.65
C ALA A 20 -9.06 16.93 -31.47
N PRO A 21 -9.10 18.25 -31.72
CA PRO A 21 -9.05 19.25 -30.66
C PRO A 21 -10.45 19.43 -30.08
N VAL A 22 -10.60 19.30 -28.76
CA VAL A 22 -11.84 19.67 -28.07
C VAL A 22 -11.53 20.69 -27.00
N THR A 23 -11.89 21.91 -27.35
CA THR A 23 -12.54 22.96 -26.56
C THR A 23 -12.54 22.76 -25.05
N GLN A 24 -11.90 23.68 -24.34
CA GLN A 24 -11.98 23.81 -22.89
C GLN A 24 -13.40 24.23 -22.50
N GLU A 25 -14.18 23.30 -21.97
CA GLU A 25 -15.40 23.60 -21.23
C GLU A 25 -15.17 23.34 -19.74
N ILE A 26 -15.34 24.42 -18.98
CA ILE A 26 -15.30 24.50 -17.53
C ILE A 26 -16.47 23.66 -16.99
N LEU A 27 -16.17 22.52 -16.35
CA LEU A 27 -17.17 21.73 -15.65
C LEU A 27 -16.85 21.69 -14.15
N VAL A 28 -17.71 22.43 -13.43
CA VAL A 28 -18.22 22.25 -12.07
C VAL A 28 -17.61 21.09 -11.28
N ALA A 29 -17.01 21.42 -10.13
CA ALA A 29 -16.45 20.48 -9.19
C ALA A 29 -17.50 19.48 -8.68
N ASP A 30 -17.28 18.20 -8.99
CA ASP A 30 -17.94 17.05 -8.38
C ASP A 30 -17.46 16.89 -6.92
N PRO A 31 -18.35 16.77 -5.91
CA PRO A 31 -17.95 16.57 -4.51
C PRO A 31 -17.28 15.21 -4.24
N ARG A 32 -17.19 14.32 -5.25
CA ARG A 32 -16.57 12.99 -5.15
C ARG A 32 -15.29 12.85 -5.97
N ALA A 33 -14.60 13.94 -6.27
CA ALA A 33 -13.20 13.83 -6.67
C ALA A 33 -12.38 13.46 -5.41
N PRO A 34 -11.58 12.38 -5.41
CA PRO A 34 -10.64 12.15 -4.33
C PRO A 34 -9.77 13.40 -4.22
N VAL A 35 -9.80 14.03 -3.03
CA VAL A 35 -8.93 15.16 -2.70
C VAL A 35 -7.54 14.79 -3.20
N PRO A 36 -6.84 15.65 -3.97
CA PRO A 36 -5.50 15.33 -4.42
C PRO A 36 -4.64 15.09 -3.19
N THR A 37 -4.48 13.82 -2.82
CA THR A 37 -3.57 13.41 -1.77
C THR A 37 -2.24 13.98 -2.19
N SER A 38 -1.65 14.81 -1.32
CA SER A 38 -0.36 15.45 -1.56
C SER A 38 0.54 14.45 -2.27
N ARG A 39 1.11 14.85 -3.42
CA ARG A 39 2.04 13.98 -4.15
C ARG A 39 3.28 13.70 -3.32
N THR A 40 3.50 14.45 -2.26
CA THR A 40 4.63 14.36 -1.36
C THR A 40 4.46 13.20 -0.39
N CYS A 41 5.53 12.44 -0.17
CA CYS A 41 5.54 11.38 0.84
C CYS A 41 5.29 12.01 2.24
N PRO A 42 4.28 11.53 3.00
CA PRO A 42 3.98 12.08 4.32
C PRO A 42 5.06 11.78 5.37
N THR A 43 5.91 10.78 5.12
CA THR A 43 6.96 10.38 6.06
C THR A 43 8.27 11.13 5.84
N CYS A 44 8.75 11.24 4.60
CA CYS A 44 10.06 11.83 4.32
C CYS A 44 10.01 13.15 3.54
N GLY A 45 8.84 13.59 3.08
CA GLY A 45 8.71 14.83 2.31
C GLY A 45 9.14 14.73 0.84
N HIS A 46 9.41 13.53 0.33
CA HIS A 46 9.86 13.36 -1.06
C HIS A 46 8.78 13.78 -2.07
N GLU A 47 9.12 14.72 -2.95
CA GLU A 47 8.26 15.20 -4.02
C GLU A 47 8.68 14.59 -5.37
N PRO A 48 7.78 13.88 -6.08
CA PRO A 48 8.10 13.24 -7.34
C PRO A 48 8.29 14.28 -8.45
N THR A 49 9.37 14.13 -9.21
CA THR A 49 9.76 15.06 -10.28
C THR A 49 9.16 14.70 -11.64
N THR A 50 8.73 13.45 -11.79
CA THR A 50 8.12 12.94 -13.04
C THR A 50 6.74 12.34 -12.79
N ARG A 51 5.92 12.27 -13.84
CA ARG A 51 4.61 11.60 -13.79
C ARG A 51 4.72 10.11 -13.44
N ALA A 52 5.72 9.43 -13.99
CA ALA A 52 5.95 8.01 -13.73
C ALA A 52 6.30 7.79 -12.25
N GLU A 53 7.21 8.60 -11.71
CA GLU A 53 7.58 8.58 -10.29
C GLU A 53 6.36 8.88 -9.39
N ALA A 54 5.54 9.86 -9.75
CA ALA A 54 4.32 10.17 -9.01
C ALA A 54 3.28 9.03 -9.07
N ALA A 55 3.27 8.21 -10.13
CA ALA A 55 2.41 7.04 -10.20
C ALA A 55 2.92 5.91 -9.30
N HIS A 56 4.22 5.65 -9.31
CA HIS A 56 4.84 4.68 -8.40
C HIS A 56 4.67 5.08 -6.95
N GLN A 57 4.97 6.33 -6.60
CA GLN A 57 4.80 6.81 -5.23
C GLN A 57 3.35 6.69 -4.73
N ARG A 58 2.34 6.92 -5.58
CA ARG A 58 0.93 6.69 -5.19
C ARG A 58 0.63 5.22 -4.92
N ALA A 59 1.24 4.30 -5.66
CA ALA A 59 1.09 2.87 -5.40
C ALA A 59 1.78 2.48 -4.09
N ASP A 60 3.01 2.95 -3.85
CA ASP A 60 3.75 2.69 -2.61
C ASP A 60 2.98 3.24 -1.39
N LEU A 61 2.45 4.47 -1.47
CA LEU A 61 1.69 5.11 -0.40
C LEU A 61 0.29 4.52 -0.17
N ALA A 62 -0.23 3.73 -1.11
CA ALA A 62 -1.49 2.99 -0.90
C ALA A 62 -1.30 1.83 0.08
N VAL A 63 -0.06 1.37 0.27
CA VAL A 63 0.27 0.28 1.19
C VAL A 63 0.51 0.83 2.59
N ILE A 64 -0.21 0.26 3.56
CA ILE A 64 -0.05 0.59 4.97
C ILE A 64 1.04 -0.31 5.56
N TRP A 65 2.00 0.30 6.23
CA TRP A 65 3.00 -0.38 7.03
C TRP A 65 2.61 -0.33 8.50
N LEU A 66 2.60 -1.48 9.16
CA LEU A 66 2.31 -1.61 10.58
C LEU A 66 3.60 -1.56 11.39
N HIS A 67 3.64 -0.61 12.32
CA HIS A 67 4.75 -0.37 13.24
C HIS A 67 4.26 -0.50 14.68
N PRO A 68 5.12 -0.94 15.63
CA PRO A 68 4.83 -0.77 17.05
C PRO A 68 4.54 0.70 17.37
N ASP A 69 3.49 0.96 18.15
CA ASP A 69 3.26 2.31 18.68
C ASP A 69 4.32 2.61 19.76
N PRO A 70 5.16 3.65 19.59
CA PRO A 70 6.14 4.04 20.60
C PRO A 70 5.52 4.57 21.89
N ASP A 71 4.32 5.15 21.81
CA ASP A 71 3.62 5.76 22.93
C ASP A 71 2.75 4.73 23.68
N HIS A 72 2.27 3.69 22.97
CA HIS A 72 1.36 2.68 23.52
C HIS A 72 1.88 1.25 23.29
N ARG A 73 2.60 0.72 24.28
CA ARG A 73 3.11 -0.66 24.25
C ARG A 73 2.02 -1.67 23.93
N GLY A 74 2.29 -2.57 22.98
CA GLY A 74 1.37 -3.63 22.59
C GLY A 74 0.24 -3.16 21.66
N THR A 75 0.39 -1.99 21.03
CA THR A 75 -0.48 -1.53 19.94
C THR A 75 0.34 -1.25 18.69
N LEU A 76 -0.37 -1.11 17.56
CA LEU A 76 0.22 -0.87 16.26
C LEU A 76 -0.33 0.42 15.66
N ILE A 77 0.53 1.11 14.93
CA ILE A 77 0.17 2.28 14.13
C ILE A 77 0.44 1.99 12.65
N GLY A 78 -0.45 2.49 11.80
CA GLY A 78 -0.27 2.46 10.36
C GLY A 78 0.55 3.67 9.89
N ARG A 79 1.55 3.43 9.05
CA ARG A 79 2.34 4.46 8.37
C ARG A 79 2.40 4.17 6.87
N GLN A 80 2.66 5.20 6.08
CA GLN A 80 2.83 5.06 4.63
C GLN A 80 4.24 5.50 4.27
N HIS A 81 4.90 4.76 3.39
CA HIS A 81 6.27 5.03 2.98
C HIS A 81 6.34 5.05 1.46
N CYS A 82 7.20 5.91 0.91
CA CYS A 82 7.60 5.78 -0.48
C CYS A 82 8.89 4.96 -0.56
N ARG A 83 9.29 4.57 -1.77
CA ARG A 83 10.56 3.86 -2.03
C ARG A 83 11.83 4.46 -1.42
N HIS A 84 11.83 5.76 -1.08
CA HIS A 84 13.00 6.45 -0.52
C HIS A 84 13.11 6.29 1.00
N CYS A 85 11.99 6.01 1.66
CA CYS A 85 11.92 5.89 3.12
C CYS A 85 11.26 4.57 3.57
N GLU A 86 11.09 3.62 2.65
CA GLU A 86 10.59 2.30 3.01
C GLU A 86 11.50 1.68 4.06
N PRO A 87 10.94 1.06 5.11
CA PRO A 87 11.72 0.33 6.09
C PRO A 87 12.55 -0.76 5.39
N GLY A 88 13.74 -1.02 5.94
CA GLY A 88 14.55 -2.15 5.51
C GLY A 88 13.89 -3.49 5.86
N GLN A 89 14.50 -4.58 5.43
CA GLN A 89 14.10 -5.92 5.83
C GLN A 89 14.44 -6.17 7.32
N PRO A 90 13.64 -6.96 8.06
CA PRO A 90 12.56 -7.83 7.57
C PRO A 90 11.22 -7.09 7.37
N ALA A 91 10.50 -7.50 6.32
CA ALA A 91 9.14 -7.05 6.05
C ALA A 91 8.25 -8.26 5.74
N PHE A 92 7.04 -8.31 6.30
CA PHE A 92 6.11 -9.42 6.12
C PHE A 92 4.75 -8.92 5.62
N ASP A 93 4.29 -9.46 4.49
CA ASP A 93 3.03 -9.06 3.87
C ASP A 93 1.84 -9.83 4.46
N LEU A 94 0.87 -9.12 5.02
CA LEU A 94 -0.42 -9.68 5.42
C LEU A 94 -1.41 -9.56 4.26
N GLY A 95 -1.32 -10.46 3.30
CA GLY A 95 -2.19 -10.45 2.12
C GLY A 95 -3.57 -11.05 2.38
N CYS A 96 -4.62 -10.40 1.87
CA CYS A 96 -5.93 -11.03 1.75
C CYS A 96 -5.85 -12.29 0.88
N SER A 97 -6.46 -13.39 1.30
CA SER A 97 -6.47 -14.65 0.55
C SER A 97 -7.13 -14.55 -0.84
N VAL A 98 -7.91 -13.50 -1.12
CA VAL A 98 -8.63 -13.30 -2.39
C VAL A 98 -7.86 -12.35 -3.33
N CYS A 99 -7.54 -11.13 -2.90
CA CYS A 99 -6.86 -10.15 -3.75
C CYS A 99 -5.34 -10.09 -3.57
N GLY A 100 -4.80 -10.66 -2.49
CA GLY A 100 -3.38 -10.61 -2.15
C GLY A 100 -2.92 -9.28 -1.53
N ASP A 101 -3.75 -8.24 -1.56
CA ASP A 101 -3.42 -6.95 -0.97
C ASP A 101 -3.56 -6.97 0.54
N GLY A 102 -2.75 -6.15 1.21
CA GLY A 102 -2.90 -5.88 2.64
C GLY A 102 -1.71 -5.14 3.23
N PRO A 103 -1.70 -4.94 4.55
CA PRO A 103 -0.65 -4.19 5.21
C PRO A 103 0.67 -4.98 5.29
N ILE A 104 1.77 -4.26 5.40
CA ILE A 104 3.11 -4.82 5.58
C ILE A 104 3.53 -4.63 7.03
N HIS A 105 4.00 -5.69 7.69
CA HIS A 105 4.66 -5.60 8.97
C HIS A 105 6.11 -5.18 8.82
N ALA A 106 6.53 -4.18 9.59
CA ALA A 106 7.94 -3.85 9.74
C ALA A 106 8.51 -4.43 11.05
N ASP A 107 9.84 -4.54 11.06
CA ASP A 107 10.64 -4.79 12.26
C ASP A 107 10.29 -6.11 12.97
N HIS A 108 10.32 -6.11 14.30
CA HIS A 108 10.14 -7.30 15.15
C HIS A 108 8.80 -8.02 14.94
N PHE A 109 7.78 -7.34 14.42
CA PHE A 109 6.50 -7.98 14.11
C PHE A 109 6.50 -8.74 12.78
N ALA A 110 7.49 -8.50 11.91
CA ALA A 110 7.71 -9.35 10.73
C ALA A 110 8.27 -10.72 11.16
N GLU A 111 9.23 -10.73 12.10
CA GLU A 111 9.83 -11.96 12.63
C GLU A 111 8.78 -12.86 13.32
N LEU A 112 7.90 -12.27 14.14
CA LEU A 112 6.84 -13.02 14.83
C LEU A 112 5.77 -13.58 13.87
N ALA A 113 5.55 -12.93 12.73
CA ALA A 113 4.58 -13.39 11.75
C ALA A 113 5.11 -14.56 10.89
N GLU A 114 6.43 -14.65 10.69
CA GLU A 114 7.06 -15.79 10.02
C GLU A 114 6.83 -17.12 10.77
N ASP A 115 6.70 -17.08 12.09
CA ASP A 115 6.42 -18.25 12.95
C ASP A 115 4.95 -18.74 12.86
N GLY A 116 4.12 -18.09 12.04
CA GLY A 116 2.75 -18.52 11.74
C GLY A 116 1.69 -18.09 12.77
N ASP A 117 2.10 -17.47 13.89
CA ASP A 117 1.18 -16.93 14.88
C ASP A 117 1.03 -15.42 14.72
N LEU A 118 -0.13 -14.98 14.24
CA LEU A 118 -0.46 -13.57 14.17
C LEU A 118 -0.55 -12.99 15.58
N ALA A 119 0.40 -12.14 15.98
CA ALA A 119 0.42 -11.59 17.34
C ALA A 119 -0.88 -10.85 17.69
N LYS A 120 -1.33 -10.91 18.96
CA LYS A 120 -2.60 -10.29 19.41
C LYS A 120 -2.77 -8.80 19.04
N PRO A 121 -1.73 -7.94 19.10
CA PRO A 121 -1.85 -6.54 18.67
C PRO A 121 -2.25 -6.40 17.20
N VAL A 122 -1.75 -7.30 16.37
CA VAL A 122 -1.98 -7.35 14.92
C VAL A 122 -3.40 -7.77 14.64
N GLN A 123 -3.84 -8.85 15.28
CA GLN A 123 -5.23 -9.30 15.16
C GLN A 123 -6.20 -8.18 15.54
N ARG A 124 -5.94 -7.49 16.65
CA ARG A 124 -6.77 -6.36 17.10
C ARG A 124 -6.80 -5.23 16.08
N TRP A 125 -5.65 -4.87 15.52
CA TRP A 125 -5.57 -3.83 14.50
C TRP A 125 -6.38 -4.22 13.25
N LEU A 126 -6.18 -5.44 12.75
CA LEU A 126 -6.88 -5.98 11.58
C LEU A 126 -8.40 -5.99 11.80
N THR A 127 -8.89 -6.55 12.91
CA THR A 127 -10.32 -6.57 13.24
C THR A 127 -10.89 -5.15 13.36
N THR A 128 -10.15 -4.21 13.95
CA THR A 128 -10.57 -2.80 14.03
C THR A 128 -10.64 -2.16 12.65
N ALA A 129 -9.74 -2.54 11.75
CA ALA A 129 -9.73 -2.13 10.35
C ALA A 129 -10.77 -2.88 9.48
N GLY A 130 -11.59 -3.76 10.07
CA GLY A 130 -12.67 -4.48 9.38
C GLY A 130 -12.24 -5.78 8.69
N TRP A 131 -11.03 -6.29 8.96
CA TRP A 131 -10.55 -7.54 8.40
C TRP A 131 -11.15 -8.75 9.10
N THR A 132 -11.43 -9.79 8.32
CA THR A 132 -11.72 -11.13 8.83
C THR A 132 -10.41 -11.91 8.93
N ILE A 133 -10.14 -12.53 10.08
CA ILE A 133 -8.87 -13.25 10.35
C ILE A 133 -9.07 -14.76 10.31
N THR A 134 -10.28 -15.22 10.63
CA THR A 134 -10.64 -16.65 10.70
C THR A 134 -11.94 -16.90 9.92
N PRO A 135 -12.02 -17.97 9.10
CA PRO A 135 -11.01 -19.00 8.89
C PRO A 135 -9.82 -18.55 8.02
N ASP A 136 -10.04 -17.57 7.15
CA ASP A 136 -9.03 -17.03 6.23
C ASP A 136 -8.86 -15.52 6.46
N LEU A 137 -7.68 -14.99 6.11
CA LEU A 137 -7.41 -13.56 6.18
C LEU A 137 -8.06 -12.84 4.99
N LEU A 138 -9.10 -12.05 5.24
CA LEU A 138 -9.85 -11.31 4.22
C LEU A 138 -9.89 -9.82 4.53
N CYS A 139 -9.64 -9.00 3.51
CA CYS A 139 -9.77 -7.55 3.64
C CYS A 139 -11.25 -7.13 3.69
N PRO A 140 -11.57 -5.91 4.13
CA PRO A 140 -12.95 -5.45 4.30
C PRO A 140 -13.81 -5.51 3.02
N ASP A 141 -13.17 -5.43 1.85
CA ASP A 141 -13.86 -5.52 0.55
C ASP A 141 -14.22 -6.97 0.15
N HIS A 142 -13.60 -7.97 0.80
CA HIS A 142 -13.78 -9.40 0.52
C HIS A 142 -14.20 -10.22 1.75
N ALA A 143 -14.54 -9.55 2.86
CA ALA A 143 -14.94 -10.15 4.13
C ALA A 143 -16.39 -10.70 4.12
#